data_AF-A0A438D5U3-F1
#
_entry.id   AF-A0A438D5U3-F1
#
_cell.length_a   1.000
_cell.length_b   1.000
_cell.length_c   1.000
_cell.angle_alpha   90.00
_cell.angle_beta   90.00
_cell.angle_gamma   90.00
#
_symmetry.space_group_name_H-M   'P 1'
#
loop_
_entity.id
_entity.type
_entity.pdbx_description
1 polymer ?
#
loop_
_entity_poly.entity_id
_entity_poly.type
_entity_poly.pdbx_seq_one_letter_code
_entity_poly.pdbx_strand_id
1 'polypeptide(L)'
;MQGFEVVLPDKATMEHTVIPAIEALNRKDMEGARNLLRIALQVLLVRAVNTVILASDDMHDLLPRDDPLLKKCVDPMDALARSTIHWAQSVEKALDWSVVQLAQQDPRGSPYALHMRCQSSVSED
;
A
#
# COMPACT_ATOMS: atom_id res chain seq x y z
N MET A 1 1.11 4.11 19.84
CA MET A 1 1.39 2.77 19.27
C MET A 1 0.08 2.23 18.72
N GLN A 2 0.04 1.71 17.49
CA GLN A 2 -1.20 1.26 16.84
C GLN A 2 -1.86 -0.01 17.44
N GLY A 3 -1.35 -0.58 18.53
CA GLY A 3 -2.05 -1.66 19.25
C GLY A 3 -2.20 -2.97 18.47
N PHE A 4 -1.35 -3.22 17.47
CA PHE A 4 -1.33 -4.47 16.73
C PHE A 4 -0.45 -5.52 17.39
N GLU A 5 -0.91 -6.76 17.37
CA GLU A 5 -0.11 -7.94 17.66
C GLU A 5 0.26 -8.63 16.34
N VAL A 6 1.55 -8.90 16.15
CA VAL A 6 2.05 -9.56 14.94
C VAL A 6 2.25 -11.04 15.24
N VAL A 7 1.53 -11.88 14.49
CA VAL A 7 1.66 -13.33 14.55
C VAL A 7 2.36 -13.81 13.29
N LEU A 8 3.43 -14.59 13.47
CA LEU A 8 4.11 -15.27 12.38
C LEU A 8 3.64 -16.72 12.28
N PRO A 9 3.74 -17.33 11.08
CA PRO A 9 3.57 -18.77 10.95
C PRO A 9 4.51 -19.51 11.89
N ASP A 10 4.04 -20.61 12.49
CA ASP A 10 4.94 -21.48 13.27
C ASP A 10 5.93 -22.21 12.35
N LYS A 11 6.93 -22.85 12.98
CA LYS A 11 7.99 -23.55 12.27
C LYS A 11 7.45 -24.60 11.29
N ALA A 12 6.45 -25.39 11.69
CA ALA A 12 5.88 -26.43 10.85
C ALA A 12 5.17 -25.84 9.63
N THR A 13 4.39 -24.77 9.82
CA THR A 13 3.74 -24.02 8.75
C THR A 13 4.79 -23.43 7.81
N MET A 14 5.88 -22.89 8.35
CA MET A 14 6.97 -22.35 7.55
C MET A 14 7.65 -23.41 6.68
N GLU A 15 8.07 -24.53 7.27
CA GLU A 15 8.82 -25.60 6.60
C GLU A 15 7.98 -26.40 5.60
N HIS A 16 6.68 -26.56 5.86
CA HIS A 16 5.84 -27.45 5.06
C HIS A 16 4.84 -26.74 4.14
N THR A 17 4.63 -25.42 4.31
CA THR A 17 3.69 -24.68 3.45
C THR A 17 4.30 -23.43 2.85
N VAL A 18 4.88 -22.52 3.64
CA VAL A 18 5.35 -21.23 3.14
C VAL A 18 6.62 -21.37 2.30
N ILE A 19 7.65 -22.04 2.82
CA ILE A 19 8.90 -22.28 2.06
C ILE A 19 8.60 -23.08 0.78
N PRO A 20 7.84 -24.20 0.84
CA PRO A 20 7.45 -24.91 -0.38
C PRO A 20 6.63 -24.06 -1.38
N ALA A 21 5.76 -23.15 -0.91
CA ALA A 21 5.02 -22.26 -1.80
C ALA A 21 5.96 -21.33 -2.59
N ILE A 22 6.96 -20.75 -1.90
CA ILE A 22 7.99 -19.91 -2.52
C ILE A 22 8.82 -20.73 -3.51
N GLU A 23 9.22 -21.95 -3.15
CA GLU A 23 9.96 -22.82 -4.06
C GLU A 23 9.15 -23.23 -5.30
N ALA A 24 7.86 -23.56 -5.12
CA ALA A 24 6.97 -23.87 -6.23
C ALA A 24 6.84 -22.65 -7.17
N LEU A 25 6.69 -21.46 -6.60
CA LEU A 25 6.65 -20.20 -7.35
C LEU A 25 7.95 -19.97 -8.13
N ASN A 26 9.12 -20.18 -7.51
CA ASN A 26 10.43 -20.09 -8.17
C ASN A 26 10.58 -21.10 -9.31
N ARG A 27 9.95 -22.27 -9.21
CA ARG A 27 9.88 -23.29 -10.27
C ARG A 27 8.78 -23.01 -11.31
N LYS A 28 8.05 -21.90 -11.18
CA LYS A 28 6.90 -21.50 -12.02
C LYS A 28 5.71 -22.48 -11.93
N ASP A 29 5.65 -23.28 -10.86
CA ASP A 29 4.49 -24.09 -10.53
C ASP A 29 3.45 -23.24 -9.80
N MET A 30 2.69 -22.48 -10.59
CA MET A 30 1.70 -21.53 -10.09
C MET A 30 0.56 -22.22 -9.31
N GLU A 31 0.17 -23.42 -9.71
CA GLU A 31 -0.90 -24.18 -9.06
C GLU A 31 -0.43 -24.72 -7.70
N GLY A 32 0.75 -25.33 -7.66
CA GLY A 32 1.37 -25.79 -6.42
C GLY A 32 1.61 -24.65 -5.44
N ALA A 33 2.18 -23.54 -5.90
CA ALA A 33 2.43 -22.36 -5.09
C ALA A 33 1.13 -21.77 -4.53
N ARG A 34 0.09 -21.64 -5.36
CA ARG A 34 -1.24 -21.16 -4.96
C ARG A 34 -1.85 -22.06 -3.88
N ASN A 35 -1.84 -23.37 -4.08
CA ASN A 35 -2.45 -24.30 -3.14
C ASN A 35 -1.76 -24.26 -1.78
N LEU A 36 -0.43 -24.23 -1.77
CA LEU A 36 0.36 -24.14 -0.54
C LEU A 36 0.16 -22.80 0.18
N LEU A 37 0.10 -21.68 -0.57
CA LEU A 37 -0.20 -20.37 0.00
C LEU A 37 -1.60 -20.33 0.62
N ARG A 38 -2.62 -20.90 -0.03
CA ARG A 38 -3.98 -20.98 0.54
C ARG A 38 -3.99 -21.72 1.88
N ILE A 39 -3.25 -22.82 1.98
CA ILE A 39 -3.13 -23.59 3.23
C ILE A 39 -2.44 -22.73 4.31
N ALA A 40 -1.32 -22.08 3.99
CA ALA A 40 -0.61 -21.20 4.92
C ALA A 40 -1.52 -20.07 5.45
N LEU A 41 -2.28 -19.41 4.57
CA LEU A 41 -3.25 -18.37 4.95
C LEU A 41 -4.34 -18.91 5.85
N GLN A 42 -4.90 -20.08 5.54
CA GLN A 42 -5.94 -20.69 6.36
C GLN A 42 -5.43 -21.05 7.75
N VAL A 43 -4.22 -21.59 7.87
CA VAL A 43 -3.61 -21.89 9.18
C VAL A 43 -3.49 -20.63 10.03
N LEU A 44 -3.05 -19.51 9.44
CA LEU A 44 -3.01 -18.23 10.14
C LEU A 44 -4.42 -17.78 10.55
N LEU A 45 -5.40 -17.80 9.64
CA LEU A 45 -6.77 -17.34 9.93
C LEU A 45 -7.46 -18.17 11.03
N VAL A 46 -7.20 -19.48 11.10
CA VAL A 46 -7.70 -20.34 12.19
C VAL A 46 -7.09 -19.98 13.55
N ARG A 47 -5.89 -19.39 13.56
CA ARG A 47 -5.21 -18.88 14.77
C ARG A 47 -5.66 -17.46 15.16
N ALA A 48 -6.86 -17.06 14.74
CA ALA A 48 -7.52 -15.80 15.09
C ALA A 48 -6.80 -14.50 14.66
N VAL A 49 -5.95 -14.53 13.62
CA VAL A 49 -5.56 -13.28 12.95
C VAL A 49 -6.72 -12.72 12.13
N ASN A 50 -6.98 -11.43 12.30
CA ASN A 50 -8.04 -10.73 11.57
C ASN A 50 -7.63 -10.37 10.13
N THR A 51 -6.33 -10.22 9.89
CA THR A 51 -5.75 -9.77 8.63
C THR A 51 -4.35 -10.35 8.47
N VAL A 52 -4.01 -10.76 7.26
CA VAL A 52 -2.68 -11.25 6.89
C VAL A 52 -2.00 -10.22 5.98
N ILE A 53 -0.72 -9.94 6.24
CA ILE A 53 0.07 -9.06 5.37
C ILE A 53 0.82 -9.92 4.36
N LEU A 54 0.53 -9.74 3.07
CA LEU A 54 1.27 -10.39 1.98
C LEU A 54 2.47 -9.51 1.65
N ALA A 55 3.58 -9.73 2.35
CA ALA A 55 4.79 -8.91 2.22
C ALA A 55 5.63 -9.19 0.94
N SER A 56 5.08 -9.97 0.00
CA SER A 56 5.71 -10.33 -1.26
C SER A 56 4.69 -10.17 -2.38
N ASP A 57 5.01 -9.31 -3.34
CA ASP A 57 4.15 -9.02 -4.50
C ASP A 57 3.88 -10.29 -5.31
N ASP A 58 4.89 -11.15 -5.46
CA ASP A 58 4.76 -12.44 -6.16
C ASP A 58 3.71 -13.36 -5.51
N MET A 59 3.53 -13.27 -4.18
CA MET A 59 2.53 -14.06 -3.46
C MET A 59 1.11 -13.50 -3.60
N HIS A 60 0.96 -12.19 -3.79
CA HIS A 60 -0.34 -11.57 -4.03
C HIS A 60 -0.95 -12.08 -5.34
N ASP A 61 -0.14 -12.16 -6.41
CA ASP A 61 -0.58 -12.57 -7.74
C ASP A 61 -0.90 -14.07 -7.86
N LEU A 62 -0.58 -14.87 -6.84
CA LEU A 62 -0.96 -16.27 -6.79
C LEU A 62 -2.45 -16.48 -6.56
N LEU A 63 -3.14 -15.59 -5.85
CA LEU A 63 -4.58 -15.75 -5.57
C LEU A 63 -5.44 -15.13 -6.68
N PRO A 64 -6.49 -15.82 -7.16
CA PRO A 64 -7.47 -15.23 -8.06
C PRO A 64 -8.09 -13.96 -7.46
N ARG A 65 -8.46 -12.99 -8.30
CA ARG A 65 -9.03 -11.70 -7.87
C ARG A 65 -10.34 -11.86 -7.08
N ASP A 66 -11.10 -12.92 -7.33
CA ASP A 66 -12.36 -13.25 -6.66
C ASP A 66 -12.18 -14.16 -5.44
N ASP A 67 -10.94 -14.45 -5.05
CA ASP A 67 -10.65 -15.32 -3.93
C ASP A 67 -11.13 -14.73 -2.59
N PRO A 68 -11.93 -15.46 -1.81
CA PRO A 68 -12.39 -14.96 -0.51
C PRO A 68 -11.25 -14.72 0.49
N LEU A 69 -10.12 -15.44 0.38
CA LEU A 69 -8.95 -15.24 1.25
C LEU A 69 -8.27 -13.89 1.00
N LEU A 70 -8.36 -13.36 -0.22
CA LEU A 70 -7.76 -12.07 -0.57
C LEU A 70 -8.39 -10.92 0.24
N LYS A 71 -9.67 -11.02 0.60
CA LYS A 71 -10.38 -10.03 1.46
C LYS A 71 -9.82 -9.96 2.88
N LYS A 72 -9.06 -10.97 3.30
CA LYS A 72 -8.37 -11.02 4.60
C LYS A 72 -6.90 -10.65 4.47
N CYS A 73 -6.44 -10.36 3.26
CA CYS A 73 -5.06 -10.01 2.99
C CYS A 73 -4.91 -8.50 2.79
N VAL A 74 -3.75 -7.97 3.18
CA VAL A 74 -3.30 -6.62 2.84
C VAL A 74 -2.03 -6.75 2.03
N ASP A 75 -2.03 -6.14 0.86
CA ASP A 75 -0.83 -5.90 0.05
C ASP A 75 -0.23 -4.54 0.49
N PRO A 76 0.98 -4.53 1.08
CA PRO A 76 1.68 -3.31 1.46
C PRO A 76 1.97 -2.37 0.29
N MET A 77 2.26 -2.89 -0.91
CA MET A 77 2.60 -2.07 -2.07
C MET A 77 1.37 -1.35 -2.61
N ASP A 78 0.24 -2.05 -2.69
CA ASP A 78 -1.06 -1.46 -3.02
C ASP A 78 -1.54 -0.45 -1.96
N ALA A 79 -1.35 -0.74 -0.67
CA ALA A 79 -1.63 0.22 0.41
C ALA A 79 -0.74 1.47 0.34
N LEU A 80 0.54 1.31 0.02
CA LEU A 80 1.49 2.40 -0.16
C LEU A 80 1.14 3.27 -1.37
N ALA A 81 0.79 2.65 -2.50
CA ALA A 81 0.38 3.35 -3.72
C ALA A 81 -0.87 4.21 -3.47
N ARG A 82 -1.92 3.64 -2.85
CA ARG A 82 -3.13 4.40 -2.49
C ARG A 82 -2.83 5.57 -1.55
N SER A 83 -2.00 5.34 -0.54
CA SER A 83 -1.62 6.38 0.42
C SER A 83 -0.88 7.53 -0.27
N THR A 84 0.00 7.19 -1.22
CA THR A 84 0.76 8.16 -2.01
C THR A 84 -0.13 8.98 -2.93
N ILE A 85 -1.08 8.34 -3.62
CA ILE A 85 -2.08 9.03 -4.45
C ILE A 85 -2.93 9.97 -3.60
N HIS A 86 -3.43 9.50 -2.45
CA HIS A 86 -4.22 10.32 -1.54
C HIS A 86 -3.44 11.53 -1.03
N TRP A 87 -2.16 11.35 -0.69
CA TRP A 87 -1.27 12.43 -0.29
C TRP A 87 -1.10 13.46 -1.41
N ALA A 88 -0.78 13.01 -2.63
CA ALA A 88 -0.62 13.89 -3.78
C ALA A 88 -1.89 14.72 -4.08
N GLN A 89 -3.07 14.08 -4.05
CA GLN A 89 -4.35 14.77 -4.24
C GLN A 89 -4.68 15.76 -3.12
N SER A 90 -4.23 15.49 -1.89
CA SER A 90 -4.42 16.41 -0.76
C SER A 90 -3.56 17.67 -0.92
N VAL A 91 -2.34 17.53 -1.43
CA VAL A 91 -1.45 18.66 -1.74
C VAL A 91 -2.00 19.49 -2.90
N GLU A 92 -2.51 18.85 -3.95
CA GLU A 92 -3.16 19.54 -5.07
C GLU A 92 -4.35 20.39 -4.62
N LYS A 93 -5.25 19.82 -3.80
CA LYS A 93 -6.38 20.57 -3.23
C LYS A 93 -5.95 21.72 -2.33
N ALA A 94 -4.88 21.54 -1.55
CA ALA A 94 -4.33 22.59 -0.70
C ALA A 94 -3.74 23.74 -1.54
N LEU A 95 -3.10 23.43 -2.67
CA LEU A 95 -2.60 24.43 -3.62
C LEU A 95 -3.74 25.18 -4.30
N ASP A 96 -4.79 24.47 -4.74
CA ASP A 96 -5.98 25.10 -5.34
C ASP A 96 -6.66 26.07 -4.35
N TRP A 97 -6.86 25.63 -3.10
CA TRP A 97 -7.40 26.51 -2.05
C TRP A 97 -6.50 27.71 -1.76
N SER A 98 -5.17 27.53 -1.79
CA SER A 98 -4.21 28.62 -1.62
C SER A 98 -4.32 29.66 -2.74
N VAL A 99 -4.54 29.21 -3.99
CA VAL A 99 -4.79 30.09 -5.15
C VAL A 99 -6.12 30.83 -5.02
N VAL A 100 -7.19 30.14 -4.60
CA VAL A 100 -8.50 30.77 -4.34
C VAL A 100 -8.40 31.86 -3.25
N GLN A 101 -7.65 31.59 -2.19
CA GLN A 101 -7.47 32.55 -1.09
C GLN A 101 -6.65 33.78 -1.52
N LEU A 102 -5.65 33.60 -2.38
CA LEU A 102 -4.90 34.71 -2.97
C LEU A 102 -5.78 35.55 -3.91
N ALA A 103 -6.66 34.93 -4.70
CA ALA A 103 -7.60 35.63 -5.56
C ALA A 103 -8.65 36.44 -4.78
N GLN A 104 -9.07 35.96 -3.60
CA GLN A 104 -10.02 36.66 -2.72
C GLN A 104 -9.38 37.86 -1.98
N GLN A 105 -8.06 37.90 -1.88
CA GLN A 105 -7.31 38.99 -1.23
C GLN A 105 -6.80 40.05 -2.20
N ASP A 106 -6.97 39.89 -3.52
CA ASP A 106 -6.60 40.92 -4.51
C ASP A 106 -7.72 41.99 -4.61
N PRO A 107 -7.48 43.23 -4.18
CA PRO A 107 -8.47 44.30 -4.29
C PRO A 107 -8.69 44.79 -5.73
N ARG A 108 -7.94 44.27 -6.71
CA ARG A 108 -7.96 44.74 -8.11
C ARG A 108 -8.42 43.70 -9.14
N GLY A 109 -8.98 42.57 -8.72
CA GLY A 109 -9.81 41.66 -9.53
C GLY A 109 -9.38 41.47 -10.99
N SER A 110 -8.11 41.11 -11.25
CA SER A 110 -7.64 40.85 -12.61
C SER A 110 -7.14 39.40 -12.74
N PRO A 111 -7.82 38.53 -13.52
CA PRO A 111 -7.57 37.08 -13.55
C PRO A 111 -6.25 36.65 -14.25
N TYR A 112 -5.40 37.57 -14.70
CA TYR A 112 -4.20 37.26 -15.50
C TYR A 112 -2.86 37.64 -14.84
N ALA A 113 -2.84 38.09 -13.58
CA ALA A 113 -1.62 38.55 -12.92
C ALA A 113 -0.89 37.46 -12.10
N LEU A 114 -0.67 36.27 -12.66
CA LEU A 114 0.22 35.27 -12.06
C LEU A 114 1.68 35.58 -12.45
N HIS A 115 2.34 36.45 -11.69
CA HIS A 115 3.78 36.65 -11.81
C HIS A 115 4.50 35.57 -10.99
N MET A 116 5.25 34.72 -11.68
CA MET A 116 6.03 33.61 -11.15
C MET A 116 7.12 34.15 -10.19
N ARG A 117 6.91 34.07 -8.87
CA ARG A 117 7.96 34.34 -7.89
C ARG A 117 8.79 33.08 -7.67
N CYS A 118 9.91 32.99 -8.38
CA CYS A 118 10.98 32.04 -8.08
C CYS A 118 11.63 32.49 -6.76
N GLN A 119 11.49 31.72 -5.69
CA GLN A 119 12.24 31.96 -4.45
C GLN A 119 13.64 31.36 -4.60
N SER A 120 14.62 32.18 -4.95
CA SER A 120 16.03 31.87 -4.76
C SER A 120 16.35 32.06 -3.29
N SER A 121 16.52 30.97 -2.53
CA SER A 121 17.07 31.03 -1.18
C SER A 121 18.57 31.30 -1.26
N VAL A 122 18.96 32.58 -1.12
CA VAL A 122 20.30 32.93 -0.63
C VAL A 122 20.16 33.13 0.87
N SER A 123 20.70 32.19 1.64
CA SER A 123 20.92 32.36 3.07
C SER A 123 22.24 33.11 3.27
N GLU A 124 22.18 34.32 3.80
CA GLU A 124 23.26 34.91 4.59
C GLU A 124 22.83 34.81 6.05
N ASP A 125 23.53 33.95 6.80
CA ASP A 125 24.14 34.21 8.11
C ASP A 125 24.88 32.95 8.61
#